data_AF-N6T2V8-F1
#
_entry.id   AF-N6T2V8-F1
#
_cell.length_a   1.000
_cell.length_b   1.000
_cell.length_c   1.000
_cell.angle_alpha   90.00
_cell.angle_beta   90.00
_cell.angle_gamma   90.00
#
_symmetry.space_group_name_H-M   'P 1'
#
loop_
_entity.id
_entity.type
_entity.pdbx_description
1 polymer ?
#
loop_
_entity_poly.entity_id
_entity_poly.type
_entity_poly.pdbx_seq_one_letter_code
_entity_poly.pdbx_strand_id
1 'polypeptide(L)'
;MERIKKENPGLEIDEETFLADSETEEELEPLFFPEVPNRIIWLKYDAGYIYEYYIDQKDPVPIKFRYLDGAHEMEVSTYTYTQNREYLIFAMQDGSIRVNKVNPDDYTDLTNYFTIAMHDNQNGFVPKLCFSYDEKYLFSCGHDGNIFSYKFNPEDYKFPKTFSRLYRPEHYCSSVPDSDVAEKLSLEEVKIKAEENKIQKLANEHKSKIRDVLKSLKERYKKLLISNSKLLPSQIIPREELEPDDRVAQYVDQIFADKVEIVRRKLAFDVEKSKIQVTKLQNYFTSPCDRHTVLVHGINNPDCAIITVRQRKMPPIFYEMFDIIEQKLKEEEGKGRPPERALPAQKAITAKIDKTESPLEFFLLSLTPEDIAYRLGPKLTRLLDKYRGRRLKWEKRSWEAKLEHKSDSKNPIPLIGA
;
A
#
# COMPACT_ATOMS: atom_id res chain seq x y z
N MET A 1 -47.89 -0.59 -1.34
CA MET A 1 -48.46 0.01 -2.58
C MET A 1 -49.98 0.09 -2.61
N GLU A 2 -50.73 -1.02 -2.68
CA GLU A 2 -52.20 -0.96 -2.88
C GLU A 2 -52.97 -0.26 -1.75
N ARG A 3 -52.52 -0.39 -0.49
CA ARG A 3 -53.08 0.37 0.66
C ARG A 3 -52.90 1.89 0.51
N ILE A 4 -51.74 2.33 0.06
CA ILE A 4 -51.36 3.76 -0.04
C ILE A 4 -52.06 4.43 -1.23
N LYS A 5 -52.18 3.73 -2.37
CA LYS A 5 -52.98 4.20 -3.53
C LYS A 5 -54.47 4.37 -3.17
N LYS A 6 -54.98 3.62 -2.19
CA LYS A 6 -56.37 3.69 -1.72
C LYS A 6 -56.62 4.86 -0.76
N GLU A 7 -55.60 5.25 0.00
CA GLU A 7 -55.66 6.38 0.94
C GLU A 7 -55.46 7.74 0.25
N ASN A 8 -54.73 7.78 -0.88
CA ASN A 8 -54.49 9.02 -1.64
C ASN A 8 -54.65 8.81 -3.17
N PRO A 9 -55.87 8.93 -3.71
CA PRO A 9 -56.18 8.60 -5.12
C PRO A 9 -55.64 9.58 -6.17
N GLY A 10 -54.90 10.63 -5.77
CA GLY A 10 -54.30 11.63 -6.67
C GLY A 10 -52.76 11.58 -6.75
N LEU A 11 -52.12 10.63 -6.07
CA LEU A 11 -50.66 10.51 -6.07
C LEU A 11 -50.23 9.49 -7.14
N GLU A 12 -49.60 9.95 -8.22
CA GLU A 12 -48.87 9.09 -9.15
C GLU A 12 -47.58 8.61 -8.45
N ILE A 13 -47.67 7.46 -7.78
CA ILE A 13 -46.50 6.81 -7.17
C ILE A 13 -45.76 6.05 -8.27
N ASP A 14 -44.55 6.53 -8.58
CA ASP A 14 -43.63 5.88 -9.51
C ASP A 14 -43.16 4.53 -8.94
N GLU A 15 -43.45 3.45 -9.67
CA GLU A 15 -43.33 2.08 -9.16
C GLU A 15 -41.86 1.64 -9.02
N GLU A 16 -40.94 2.23 -9.80
CA GLU A 16 -39.50 1.98 -9.70
C GLU A 16 -38.89 2.59 -8.44
N THR A 17 -39.35 3.77 -8.00
CA THR A 17 -38.79 4.45 -6.81
C THR A 17 -39.29 3.86 -5.50
N PHE A 18 -40.55 3.39 -5.45
CA PHE A 18 -41.10 2.77 -4.23
C PHE A 18 -40.46 1.42 -3.90
N LEU A 19 -39.95 0.68 -4.90
CA LEU A 19 -39.31 -0.61 -4.69
C LEU A 19 -37.84 -0.47 -4.27
N ALA A 20 -37.16 0.62 -4.65
CA ALA A 20 -35.77 0.89 -4.28
C ALA A 20 -35.58 1.16 -2.77
N ASP A 21 -36.55 1.78 -2.10
CA ASP A 21 -36.49 2.11 -0.66
C ASP A 21 -36.96 0.95 0.25
N SER A 22 -37.18 -0.25 -0.30
CA SER A 22 -37.67 -1.42 0.45
C SER A 22 -36.60 -2.48 0.76
N GLU A 23 -35.31 -2.13 0.59
CA GLU A 23 -34.21 -2.95 1.09
C GLU A 23 -34.34 -3.07 2.61
N THR A 24 -34.52 -4.31 3.08
CA THR A 24 -34.59 -4.64 4.51
C THR A 24 -33.28 -4.25 5.18
N GLU A 25 -33.32 -3.29 6.12
CA GLU A 25 -32.19 -3.02 7.01
C GLU A 25 -31.74 -4.35 7.65
N GLU A 26 -30.54 -4.83 7.30
CA GLU A 26 -29.96 -6.01 7.92
C GLU A 26 -29.72 -5.73 9.41
N GLU A 27 -30.57 -6.31 10.27
CA GLU A 27 -30.33 -6.34 11.71
C GLU A 27 -29.04 -7.15 11.97
N LEU A 28 -27.94 -6.44 12.24
CA LEU A 28 -26.69 -7.04 12.67
C LEU A 28 -26.92 -7.88 13.93
N GLU A 29 -26.40 -9.10 13.93
CA GLU A 29 -26.46 -9.97 15.10
C GLU A 29 -25.80 -9.28 16.32
N PRO A 30 -26.43 -9.31 17.50
CA PRO A 30 -25.90 -8.66 18.69
C PRO A 30 -24.55 -9.28 19.09
N LEU A 31 -23.57 -8.41 19.32
CA LEU A 31 -22.22 -8.78 19.75
C LEU A 31 -22.28 -9.58 21.07
N PHE A 32 -21.83 -10.83 21.06
CA PHE A 32 -21.83 -11.69 22.24
C PHE A 32 -20.72 -11.30 23.22
N PHE A 33 -21.11 -10.81 24.40
CA PHE A 33 -20.23 -10.61 25.54
C PHE A 33 -20.37 -11.80 26.51
N PRO A 34 -19.28 -12.53 26.83
CA PRO A 34 -19.37 -13.66 27.75
C PRO A 34 -19.69 -13.19 29.18
N GLU A 35 -20.54 -13.96 29.90
CA GLU A 35 -20.96 -13.67 31.29
C GLU A 35 -19.81 -13.63 32.31
N VAL A 36 -18.67 -14.26 31.99
CA VAL A 36 -17.49 -14.29 32.85
C VAL A 36 -16.35 -13.53 32.17
N PRO A 37 -15.98 -12.32 32.63
CA PRO A 37 -14.80 -11.64 32.12
C PRO A 37 -13.54 -12.46 32.44
N ASN A 38 -12.62 -12.54 31.48
CA ASN A 38 -11.33 -13.21 31.68
C ASN A 38 -10.59 -12.60 32.87
N ARG A 39 -10.10 -13.47 33.77
CA ARG A 39 -9.53 -13.09 35.07
C ARG A 39 -8.09 -12.58 34.99
N ILE A 40 -7.90 -11.42 35.61
CA ILE A 40 -6.66 -10.85 36.24
C ILE A 40 -5.61 -10.31 35.27
N ILE A 41 -5.21 -9.05 35.50
CA ILE A 41 -4.02 -8.41 34.92
C ILE A 41 -3.04 -8.12 36.06
N TRP A 42 -1.78 -8.46 35.84
CA TRP A 42 -0.66 -8.10 36.71
C TRP A 42 -0.17 -6.72 36.30
N LEU A 43 -0.12 -5.72 37.20
CA LEU A 43 0.38 -4.40 36.82
C LEU A 43 1.11 -3.65 37.95
N LYS A 44 2.19 -3.03 37.49
CA LYS A 44 3.19 -2.15 38.12
C LYS A 44 4.33 -2.88 38.83
N TYR A 45 5.56 -2.53 38.49
CA TYR A 45 6.79 -3.06 39.06
C TYR A 45 7.55 -1.90 39.69
N ASP A 46 7.78 -1.97 40.99
CA ASP A 46 8.59 -0.98 41.72
C ASP A 46 9.53 -1.81 42.60
N ALA A 47 10.84 -1.68 42.37
CA ALA A 47 11.92 -2.23 43.22
C ALA A 47 11.79 -3.72 43.64
N GLY A 48 11.54 -4.64 42.71
CA GLY A 48 11.53 -6.08 43.00
C GLY A 48 10.25 -6.63 43.63
N TYR A 49 9.17 -5.85 43.65
CA TYR A 49 7.84 -6.31 44.07
C TYR A 49 6.92 -6.56 42.88
N ILE A 50 6.07 -7.57 43.05
CA ILE A 50 4.96 -7.84 42.14
C ILE A 50 3.66 -7.62 42.87
N TYR A 51 2.74 -6.91 42.22
CA TYR A 51 1.43 -6.53 42.77
C TYR A 51 0.29 -7.18 41.99
N GLU A 52 -0.73 -7.63 42.72
CA GLU A 52 -1.96 -8.21 42.19
C GLU A 52 -3.13 -7.23 42.38
N TYR A 53 -3.84 -6.93 41.29
CA TYR A 53 -5.02 -6.06 41.26
C TYR A 53 -6.19 -6.73 40.53
N TYR A 54 -7.42 -6.37 40.91
CA TYR A 54 -8.60 -6.72 40.12
C TYR A 54 -8.74 -5.78 38.93
N ILE A 55 -9.30 -6.29 37.84
CA ILE A 55 -9.76 -5.45 36.73
C ILE A 55 -10.87 -4.54 37.29
N ASP A 56 -10.73 -3.23 37.11
CA ASP A 56 -11.60 -2.14 37.64
C ASP A 56 -11.49 -1.81 39.14
N GLN A 57 -10.41 -2.24 39.81
CA GLN A 57 -10.14 -1.81 41.18
C GLN A 57 -9.82 -0.30 41.23
N LYS A 58 -10.67 0.46 41.93
CA LYS A 58 -10.49 1.91 42.14
C LYS A 58 -9.58 2.23 43.33
N ASP A 59 -9.39 1.27 44.23
CA ASP A 59 -8.55 1.43 45.41
C ASP A 59 -7.05 1.35 45.03
N PRO A 60 -6.21 2.26 45.56
CA PRO A 60 -4.78 2.29 45.25
C PRO A 60 -3.97 1.20 45.95
N VAL A 61 -4.61 0.37 46.80
CA VAL A 61 -3.93 -0.67 47.59
C VAL A 61 -3.98 -2.01 46.84
N PRO A 62 -2.84 -2.67 46.61
CA PRO A 62 -2.80 -3.99 45.97
C PRO A 62 -3.48 -5.04 46.84
N ILE A 63 -4.15 -6.01 46.20
CA ILE A 63 -4.81 -7.12 46.91
C ILE A 63 -3.77 -8.03 47.55
N LYS A 64 -2.71 -8.30 46.80
CA LYS A 64 -1.52 -9.00 47.25
C LYS A 64 -0.29 -8.34 46.67
N PHE A 65 0.79 -8.38 47.43
CA PHE A 65 2.12 -8.03 46.95
C PHE A 65 3.09 -9.11 47.37
N ARG A 66 4.01 -9.46 46.47
CA ARG A 66 5.05 -10.46 46.74
C ARG A 66 6.41 -9.93 46.32
N TYR A 67 7.40 -10.19 47.15
CA TYR A 67 8.79 -9.88 46.86
C TYR A 67 9.42 -10.96 45.98
N LEU A 68 10.15 -10.55 44.95
CA LEU A 68 10.96 -11.43 44.12
C LEU A 68 12.30 -11.69 44.81
N ASP A 69 12.48 -12.91 45.30
CA ASP A 69 13.73 -13.32 45.96
C ASP A 69 14.94 -13.11 45.03
N GLY A 70 16.01 -12.45 45.50
CA GLY A 70 17.19 -12.13 44.70
C GLY A 70 17.07 -10.96 43.70
N ALA A 71 15.93 -10.26 43.63
CA ALA A 71 15.72 -9.09 42.75
C ALA A 71 15.67 -7.77 43.55
N HIS A 72 16.67 -7.53 44.39
CA HIS A 72 16.75 -6.32 45.21
C HIS A 72 16.86 -5.08 44.31
N GLU A 73 15.89 -4.16 44.40
CA GLU A 73 15.86 -2.90 43.64
C GLU A 73 15.80 -3.06 42.12
N MET A 74 15.46 -4.26 41.63
CA MET A 74 15.40 -4.55 40.19
C MET A 74 13.96 -4.55 39.69
N GLU A 75 13.68 -3.70 38.69
CA GLU A 75 12.39 -3.70 38.03
C GLU A 75 12.28 -4.89 37.05
N VAL A 76 11.07 -5.42 36.94
CA VAL A 76 10.72 -6.39 35.89
C VAL A 76 10.23 -5.60 34.69
N SER A 77 10.88 -5.78 33.54
CA SER A 77 10.56 -5.07 32.30
C SER A 77 9.40 -5.72 31.55
N THR A 78 9.40 -7.05 31.46
CA THR A 78 8.33 -7.83 30.84
C THR A 78 8.23 -9.21 31.48
N TYR A 79 7.08 -9.86 31.31
CA TYR A 79 6.90 -11.26 31.70
C TYR A 79 6.19 -12.05 30.61
N THR A 80 6.35 -13.37 30.62
CA THR A 80 5.55 -14.28 29.80
C THR A 80 5.30 -15.58 30.57
N TYR A 81 4.11 -16.14 30.38
CA TYR A 81 3.76 -17.47 30.83
C TYR A 81 3.95 -18.48 29.70
N THR A 82 4.17 -19.74 30.08
CA THR A 82 3.90 -20.85 29.18
C THR A 82 2.40 -21.13 29.07
N GLN A 83 1.97 -21.80 28.02
CA GLN A 83 0.57 -22.09 27.71
C GLN A 83 -0.07 -22.93 28.81
N ASN A 84 0.68 -23.89 29.38
CA ASN A 84 0.23 -24.72 30.50
C ASN A 84 0.40 -24.01 31.87
N ARG A 85 0.96 -22.80 31.90
CA ARG A 85 1.25 -22.00 33.11
C ARG A 85 2.18 -22.66 34.14
N GLU A 86 2.96 -23.65 33.73
CA GLU A 86 3.95 -24.31 34.60
C GLU A 86 5.21 -23.46 34.83
N TYR A 87 5.54 -22.57 33.89
CA TYR A 87 6.68 -21.68 33.99
C TYR A 87 6.29 -20.21 33.76
N LEU A 88 6.91 -19.35 34.55
CA LEU A 88 6.77 -17.89 34.49
C LEU A 88 8.15 -17.28 34.29
N ILE A 89 8.32 -16.58 33.18
CA ILE A 89 9.60 -15.98 32.80
C ILE A 89 9.49 -14.47 32.95
N PHE A 90 10.41 -13.88 33.69
CA PHE A 90 10.59 -12.45 33.82
C PHE A 90 11.83 -12.02 33.05
N ALA A 91 11.73 -10.91 32.35
CA ALA A 91 12.90 -10.16 31.94
C ALA A 91 13.10 -9.02 32.93
N MET A 92 14.31 -8.90 33.42
CA MET A 92 14.70 -7.89 34.40
C MET A 92 15.24 -6.65 33.68
N GLN A 93 15.34 -5.54 34.39
CA GLN A 93 15.86 -4.28 33.84
C GLN A 93 17.35 -4.35 33.50
N ASP A 94 18.12 -5.15 34.24
CA ASP A 94 19.57 -5.36 34.05
C ASP A 94 19.89 -6.32 32.89
N GLY A 95 18.94 -6.58 31.99
CA GLY A 95 19.15 -7.50 30.86
C GLY A 95 19.19 -8.98 31.23
N SER A 96 18.99 -9.33 32.50
CA SER A 96 18.88 -10.72 32.93
C SER A 96 17.46 -11.28 32.69
N ILE A 97 17.39 -12.58 32.40
CA ILE A 97 16.14 -13.31 32.20
C ILE A 97 16.02 -14.32 33.33
N ARG A 98 14.98 -14.19 34.15
CA ARG A 98 14.66 -15.08 35.26
C ARG A 98 13.55 -16.04 34.86
N VAL A 99 13.81 -17.33 34.98
CA VAL A 99 12.83 -18.39 34.72
C VAL A 99 12.39 -18.99 36.05
N ASN A 100 11.10 -18.92 36.35
CA ASN A 100 10.51 -19.48 37.57
C ASN A 100 9.64 -20.68 37.21
N LYS A 101 9.75 -21.74 38.01
CA LYS A 101 8.80 -22.85 37.98
C LYS A 101 7.64 -22.51 38.93
N VAL A 102 6.42 -22.49 38.40
CA VAL A 102 5.23 -22.15 39.17
C VAL A 102 4.87 -23.34 40.06
N ASN A 103 4.65 -23.08 41.35
CA ASN A 103 4.17 -24.08 42.28
C ASN A 103 2.66 -24.29 42.07
N PRO A 104 2.18 -25.54 41.83
CA PRO A 104 0.76 -25.81 41.58
C PRO A 104 -0.15 -25.49 42.77
N ASP A 105 0.36 -25.61 43.99
CA ASP A 105 -0.41 -25.36 45.22
C ASP A 105 -0.45 -23.86 45.57
N ASP A 106 0.60 -23.11 45.22
CA ASP A 106 0.70 -21.68 45.44
C ASP A 106 1.43 -20.98 44.28
N TYR A 107 0.67 -20.43 43.34
CA TYR A 107 1.23 -19.70 42.19
C TYR A 107 1.97 -18.39 42.58
N THR A 108 1.84 -17.94 43.84
CA THR A 108 2.56 -16.78 44.35
C THR A 108 3.96 -17.12 44.88
N ASP A 109 4.27 -18.40 45.00
CA ASP A 109 5.60 -18.87 45.36
C ASP A 109 6.54 -18.79 44.15
N LEU A 110 7.49 -17.85 44.21
CA LEU A 110 8.48 -17.54 43.16
C LEU A 110 9.91 -17.89 43.60
N THR A 111 10.05 -18.73 44.61
CA THR A 111 11.36 -19.13 45.17
C THR A 111 12.12 -20.13 44.29
N ASN A 112 11.41 -20.91 43.46
CA ASN A 112 12.01 -21.87 42.54
C ASN A 112 12.35 -21.18 41.21
N TYR A 113 13.55 -20.61 41.12
CA TYR A 113 13.99 -19.85 39.95
C TYR A 113 15.46 -20.08 39.61
N PHE A 114 15.80 -19.76 38.36
CA PHE A 114 17.16 -19.52 37.95
C PHE A 114 17.21 -18.31 37.01
N THR A 115 18.37 -17.67 36.92
CA THR A 115 18.56 -16.43 36.16
C THR A 115 19.69 -16.60 35.16
N ILE A 116 19.51 -16.03 33.97
CA ILE A 116 20.50 -16.00 32.89
C ILE A 116 20.76 -14.55 32.52
N ALA A 117 22.00 -14.08 32.68
CA ALA A 117 22.43 -12.75 32.23
C ALA A 117 22.97 -12.84 30.80
N MET A 118 22.19 -12.42 29.81
CA MET A 118 22.53 -12.56 28.38
C MET A 118 22.62 -11.23 27.65
N HIS A 119 21.73 -10.30 27.96
CA HIS A 119 21.80 -8.94 27.43
C HIS A 119 22.74 -8.08 28.28
N ASP A 120 23.21 -6.97 27.71
CA ASP A 120 24.08 -6.03 28.42
C ASP A 120 23.42 -5.48 29.69
N ASN A 121 24.14 -5.51 30.82
CA ASN A 121 23.61 -5.08 32.10
C ASN A 121 23.37 -3.56 32.20
N GLN A 122 23.99 -2.75 31.32
CA GLN A 122 23.87 -1.29 31.35
C GLN A 122 22.79 -0.75 30.43
N ASN A 123 22.63 -1.32 29.23
CA ASN A 123 21.68 -0.83 28.23
C ASN A 123 20.90 -1.94 27.51
N GLY A 124 20.98 -3.18 27.99
CA GLY A 124 20.34 -4.35 27.42
C GLY A 124 18.99 -4.68 28.05
N PHE A 125 18.19 -3.67 28.43
CA PHE A 125 16.84 -3.92 28.93
C PHE A 125 16.03 -4.70 27.89
N VAL A 126 15.23 -5.66 28.34
CA VAL A 126 14.49 -6.58 27.45
C VAL A 126 13.03 -6.13 27.34
N PRO A 127 12.64 -5.34 26.34
CA PRO A 127 11.26 -4.89 26.18
C PRO A 127 10.25 -6.03 25.90
N LYS A 128 10.71 -7.17 25.38
CA LYS A 128 9.81 -8.23 24.92
C LYS A 128 10.42 -9.62 25.06
N LEU A 129 9.63 -10.53 25.61
CA LEU A 129 9.83 -11.97 25.55
C LEU A 129 8.72 -12.61 24.72
N CYS A 130 9.05 -13.64 23.93
CA CYS A 130 8.06 -14.35 23.12
C CYS A 130 8.45 -15.82 22.96
N PHE A 131 7.52 -16.74 23.19
CA PHE A 131 7.70 -18.15 22.85
C PHE A 131 7.38 -18.40 21.38
N SER A 132 8.04 -19.42 20.79
CA SER A 132 7.57 -20.04 19.56
C SER A 132 6.19 -20.66 19.75
N TYR A 133 5.49 -20.93 18.65
CA TYR A 133 4.14 -21.53 18.70
C TYR A 133 4.11 -22.89 19.42
N ASP A 134 5.22 -23.63 19.41
CA ASP A 134 5.38 -24.93 20.07
C ASP A 134 6.09 -24.84 21.42
N GLU A 135 6.41 -23.61 21.86
CA GLU A 135 7.15 -23.31 23.09
C GLU A 135 8.50 -24.01 23.24
N LYS A 136 9.08 -24.53 22.14
CA LYS A 136 10.43 -25.12 22.15
C LYS A 136 11.51 -24.06 22.14
N TYR A 137 11.19 -22.86 21.68
CA TYR A 137 12.11 -21.73 21.64
C TYR A 137 11.51 -20.54 22.36
N LEU A 138 12.33 -19.88 23.16
CA LEU A 138 12.05 -18.57 23.74
C LEU A 138 12.94 -17.53 23.05
N PHE A 139 12.35 -16.42 22.67
CA PHE A 139 13.05 -15.28 22.07
C PHE A 139 13.05 -14.10 23.02
N SER A 140 14.22 -13.48 23.17
CA SER A 140 14.38 -12.20 23.86
C SER A 140 14.88 -11.14 22.88
N CYS A 141 14.29 -9.96 22.94
CA CYS A 141 14.78 -8.78 22.22
C CYS A 141 15.26 -7.77 23.25
N GLY A 142 16.55 -7.43 23.23
CA GLY A 142 17.15 -6.42 24.09
C GLY A 142 17.35 -5.08 23.37
N HIS A 143 17.46 -4.01 24.14
CA HIS A 143 17.77 -2.67 23.61
C HIS A 143 19.25 -2.49 23.25
N ASP A 144 20.08 -3.47 23.59
CA ASP A 144 21.45 -3.64 23.10
C ASP A 144 21.51 -3.98 21.59
N GLY A 145 20.35 -4.17 20.95
CA GLY A 145 20.23 -4.52 19.53
C GLY A 145 20.38 -6.00 19.26
N ASN A 146 20.51 -6.82 20.30
CA ASN A 146 20.64 -8.26 20.18
C ASN A 146 19.28 -8.95 20.30
N ILE A 147 19.13 -10.05 19.57
CA ILE A 147 18.02 -10.98 19.72
C ILE A 147 18.61 -12.35 20.02
N PHE A 148 18.23 -12.93 21.14
CA PHE A 148 18.65 -14.28 21.50
C PHE A 148 17.50 -15.26 21.37
N SER A 149 17.84 -16.47 20.93
CA SER A 149 16.95 -17.63 20.92
C SER A 149 17.44 -18.65 21.93
N TYR A 150 16.59 -19.03 22.87
CA TYR A 150 16.85 -20.07 23.86
C TYR A 150 16.07 -21.31 23.49
N LYS A 151 16.72 -22.48 23.56
CA LYS A 151 16.02 -23.75 23.51
C LYS A 151 15.39 -24.02 24.88
N PHE A 152 14.07 -24.00 24.94
CA PHE A 152 13.31 -24.26 26.15
C PHE A 152 13.07 -25.78 26.27
N ASN A 153 13.70 -26.43 27.24
CA ASN A 153 13.60 -27.88 27.44
C ASN A 153 13.64 -28.26 28.93
N PRO A 154 12.58 -27.97 29.69
CA PRO A 154 12.49 -28.38 31.09
C PRO A 154 12.23 -29.88 31.22
N GLU A 155 12.72 -30.48 32.32
CA GLU A 155 12.37 -31.85 32.67
C GLU A 155 10.86 -31.96 32.93
N ASP A 156 10.23 -32.98 32.33
CA ASP A 156 8.79 -33.28 32.39
C ASP A 156 7.82 -32.24 31.82
N TYR A 157 8.29 -31.26 31.04
CA TYR A 157 7.40 -30.28 30.41
C TYR A 157 6.62 -30.87 29.23
N LYS A 158 5.29 -30.75 29.26
CA LYS A 158 4.42 -31.13 28.14
C LYS A 158 4.29 -29.97 27.17
N PHE A 159 5.12 -29.96 26.13
CA PHE A 159 4.99 -28.99 25.06
C PHE A 159 3.58 -29.00 24.48
N PRO A 160 3.01 -27.82 24.17
CA PRO A 160 1.73 -27.75 23.50
C PRO A 160 1.83 -28.59 22.23
N LYS A 161 0.85 -29.50 22.05
CA LYS A 161 0.78 -30.27 20.81
C LYS A 161 0.76 -29.24 19.70
N THR A 162 1.78 -29.29 18.85
CA THR A 162 1.69 -28.70 17.53
C THR A 162 0.37 -29.24 16.98
N PHE A 163 -0.66 -28.40 16.96
CA PHE A 163 -1.53 -28.47 15.81
C PHE A 163 -0.51 -28.25 14.71
N SER A 164 -0.09 -29.33 14.04
CA SER A 164 0.32 -29.16 12.67
C SER A 164 -0.77 -28.24 12.19
N ARG A 165 -0.40 -27.03 11.76
CA ARG A 165 -1.22 -26.39 10.74
C ARG A 165 -1.49 -27.59 9.87
N LEU A 166 -2.72 -28.11 9.90
CA LEU A 166 -3.16 -28.94 8.82
C LEU A 166 -2.73 -27.96 7.73
N TYR A 167 -1.69 -28.34 6.96
CA TYR A 167 -1.81 -28.18 5.53
C TYR A 167 -3.24 -28.61 5.38
N ARG A 168 -4.16 -27.61 5.34
CA ARG A 168 -5.53 -27.83 4.91
C ARG A 168 -5.18 -28.59 3.66
N PRO A 169 -5.35 -29.94 3.67
CA PRO A 169 -4.84 -30.77 2.59
C PRO A 169 -5.29 -30.00 1.41
N GLU A 170 -4.31 -29.50 0.61
CA GLU A 170 -4.53 -28.39 -0.32
C GLU A 170 -5.96 -28.54 -0.74
N HIS A 171 -6.83 -27.58 -0.45
CA HIS A 171 -8.12 -27.69 -1.08
C HIS A 171 -7.74 -27.64 -2.59
N TYR A 172 -7.38 -28.76 -3.26
CA TYR A 172 -8.32 -29.66 -3.89
C TYR A 172 -9.74 -29.32 -3.39
N CYS A 173 -10.16 -28.07 -3.64
CA CYS A 173 -11.28 -27.84 -4.49
C CYS A 173 -11.09 -28.90 -5.56
N SER A 174 -11.73 -30.07 -5.34
CA SER A 174 -11.84 -31.13 -6.33
C SER A 174 -11.96 -30.38 -7.61
N SER A 175 -10.93 -30.41 -8.48
CA SER A 175 -10.82 -29.44 -9.57
C SER A 175 -12.18 -29.46 -10.21
N VAL A 176 -12.99 -28.43 -9.91
CA VAL A 176 -14.33 -28.38 -10.43
C VAL A 176 -13.95 -28.22 -11.87
N PRO A 177 -14.23 -29.21 -12.74
CA PRO A 177 -13.90 -29.04 -14.14
C PRO A 177 -14.47 -27.67 -14.46
N ASP A 178 -13.64 -26.74 -14.95
CA ASP A 178 -14.08 -25.42 -15.34
C ASP A 178 -15.14 -25.65 -16.41
N SER A 179 -16.36 -25.91 -15.95
CA SER A 179 -17.52 -26.20 -16.76
C SER A 179 -18.20 -24.86 -16.83
N ASP A 180 -17.60 -24.01 -17.66
CA ASP A 180 -18.16 -22.75 -18.13
C ASP A 180 -18.83 -21.92 -17.03
N VAL A 181 -18.24 -21.88 -15.82
CA VAL A 181 -18.74 -21.02 -14.74
C VAL A 181 -18.53 -19.55 -15.11
N ALA A 182 -17.57 -19.26 -16.00
CA ALA A 182 -17.40 -17.94 -16.61
C ALA A 182 -18.63 -17.46 -17.42
N GLU A 183 -19.53 -18.36 -17.85
CA GLU A 183 -20.74 -18.00 -18.61
C GLU A 183 -22.03 -18.02 -17.79
N LYS A 184 -21.99 -18.56 -16.56
CA LYS A 184 -23.19 -18.69 -15.73
C LYS A 184 -23.33 -17.48 -14.82
N LEU A 185 -24.18 -16.56 -15.26
CA LEU A 185 -24.66 -15.42 -14.47
C LEU A 185 -25.17 -15.91 -13.11
N SER A 186 -24.90 -15.13 -12.05
CA SER A 186 -25.48 -15.36 -10.74
C SER A 186 -27.02 -15.30 -10.79
N LEU A 187 -27.71 -15.87 -9.79
CA LEU A 187 -29.18 -15.82 -9.76
C LEU A 187 -29.73 -14.38 -9.81
N GLU A 188 -29.02 -13.44 -9.18
CA GLU A 188 -29.34 -12.01 -9.19
C GLU A 188 -29.06 -11.38 -10.56
N GLU A 189 -27.90 -11.68 -11.14
CA GLU A 189 -27.54 -11.23 -12.49
C GLU A 189 -28.51 -11.75 -13.55
N VAL A 190 -29.02 -12.98 -13.39
CA VAL A 190 -30.07 -13.55 -14.26
C VAL A 190 -31.36 -12.73 -14.16
N LYS A 191 -31.76 -12.33 -12.94
CA LYS A 191 -32.96 -11.50 -12.73
C LYS A 191 -32.80 -10.12 -13.35
N ILE A 192 -31.67 -9.45 -13.08
CA ILE A 192 -31.35 -8.13 -13.64
C ILE A 192 -31.33 -8.19 -15.16
N LYS A 193 -30.63 -9.17 -15.74
CA LYS A 193 -30.54 -9.35 -17.19
C LYS A 193 -31.90 -9.67 -17.82
N ALA A 194 -32.76 -10.41 -17.13
CA ALA A 194 -34.11 -10.70 -17.62
C ALA A 194 -34.97 -9.43 -17.71
N GLU A 195 -34.85 -8.53 -16.73
CA GLU A 195 -35.51 -7.23 -16.72
C GLU A 195 -34.96 -6.31 -17.83
N GLU A 196 -33.64 -6.19 -17.95
CA GLU A 196 -33.00 -5.43 -19.03
C GLU A 196 -33.43 -5.94 -20.41
N ASN A 197 -33.44 -7.26 -20.60
CA ASN A 197 -33.89 -7.88 -21.85
C ASN A 197 -35.36 -7.57 -22.16
N LYS A 198 -36.22 -7.51 -21.14
CA LYS A 198 -37.64 -7.13 -21.30
C LYS A 198 -37.76 -5.68 -21.75
N ILE A 199 -37.02 -4.76 -21.12
CA ILE A 199 -36.99 -3.35 -21.50
C ILE A 199 -36.46 -3.20 -22.93
N GLN A 200 -35.36 -3.88 -23.26
CA GLN A 200 -34.75 -3.83 -24.59
C GLN A 200 -35.67 -4.41 -25.67
N LYS A 201 -36.40 -5.48 -25.36
CA LYS A 201 -37.39 -6.07 -26.28
C LYS A 201 -38.50 -5.08 -26.59
N LEU A 202 -39.10 -4.47 -25.56
CA LEU A 202 -40.14 -3.45 -25.74
C LEU A 202 -39.63 -2.25 -26.55
N ALA A 203 -38.41 -1.78 -26.27
CA ALA A 203 -37.78 -0.70 -27.02
C ALA A 203 -37.53 -1.09 -28.48
N ASN A 204 -37.11 -2.32 -28.75
CA ASN A 204 -36.87 -2.82 -30.11
C ASN A 204 -38.18 -3.01 -30.90
N GLU A 205 -39.24 -3.48 -30.25
CA GLU A 205 -40.58 -3.56 -30.85
C GLU A 205 -41.08 -2.17 -31.25
N HIS A 206 -40.93 -1.18 -30.36
CA HIS A 206 -41.31 0.20 -30.67
C HIS A 206 -40.48 0.78 -31.82
N LYS A 207 -39.15 0.55 -31.82
CA LYS A 207 -38.27 0.93 -32.95
C LYS A 207 -38.68 0.24 -34.25
N SER A 208 -39.07 -1.03 -34.21
CA SER A 208 -39.54 -1.76 -35.40
C SER A 208 -40.81 -1.13 -35.96
N LYS A 209 -41.81 -0.85 -35.11
CA LYS A 209 -43.05 -0.16 -35.52
C LYS A 209 -42.75 1.18 -36.19
N ILE A 210 -41.84 1.99 -35.62
CA ILE A 210 -41.42 3.26 -36.23
C ILE A 210 -40.72 3.04 -37.58
N ARG A 211 -39.86 2.02 -37.70
CA ARG A 211 -39.19 1.69 -38.97
C ARG A 211 -40.20 1.28 -40.06
N ASP A 212 -41.23 0.54 -39.69
CA ASP A 212 -42.29 0.13 -40.62
C ASP A 212 -43.09 1.34 -41.11
N VAL A 213 -43.43 2.26 -40.20
CA VAL A 213 -44.04 3.54 -40.55
C VAL A 213 -43.13 4.33 -41.49
N LEU A 214 -41.84 4.46 -41.17
CA LEU A 214 -40.87 5.18 -42.01
C LEU A 214 -40.73 4.53 -43.40
N LYS A 215 -40.73 3.20 -43.48
CA LYS A 215 -40.70 2.45 -44.74
C LYS A 215 -41.93 2.78 -45.59
N SER A 216 -43.12 2.74 -44.98
CA SER A 216 -44.36 3.09 -45.68
C SER A 216 -44.38 4.54 -46.18
N LEU A 217 -43.85 5.49 -45.40
CA LEU A 217 -43.72 6.89 -45.78
C LEU A 217 -42.71 7.07 -46.92
N LYS A 218 -41.56 6.40 -46.86
CA LYS A 218 -40.55 6.41 -47.94
C LYS A 218 -41.10 5.84 -49.24
N GLU A 219 -41.87 4.77 -49.19
CA GLU A 219 -42.52 4.19 -50.37
C GLU A 219 -43.56 5.13 -50.97
N ARG A 220 -44.40 5.76 -50.13
CA ARG A 220 -45.35 6.80 -50.57
C ARG A 220 -44.65 7.98 -51.22
N TYR A 221 -43.56 8.46 -50.61
CA TYR A 221 -42.77 9.56 -51.15
C TYR A 221 -42.13 9.20 -52.50
N LYS A 222 -41.57 7.99 -52.63
CA LYS A 222 -41.05 7.50 -53.93
C LYS A 222 -42.14 7.43 -55.00
N LYS A 223 -43.33 6.91 -54.66
CA LYS A 223 -44.47 6.89 -55.59
C LYS A 223 -44.88 8.29 -56.01
N LEU A 224 -44.90 9.25 -55.08
CA LEU A 224 -45.21 10.65 -55.36
C LEU A 224 -44.17 11.25 -56.32
N LEU A 225 -42.87 11.04 -56.08
CA LEU A 225 -41.81 11.48 -56.98
C LEU A 225 -41.93 10.89 -58.40
N ILE A 226 -42.25 9.59 -58.51
CA ILE A 226 -42.48 8.94 -59.81
C ILE A 226 -43.69 9.55 -60.51
N SER A 227 -44.81 9.77 -59.80
CA SER A 227 -45.99 10.41 -60.38
C SER A 227 -45.70 11.84 -60.83
N ASN A 228 -44.95 12.62 -60.05
CA ASN A 228 -44.54 13.98 -60.40
C ASN A 228 -43.66 14.01 -61.67
N SER A 229 -42.76 13.03 -61.83
CA SER A 229 -41.91 12.91 -63.03
C SER A 229 -42.66 12.54 -64.33
N LYS A 230 -43.89 12.04 -64.23
CA LYS A 230 -44.74 11.68 -65.39
C LYS A 230 -45.60 12.84 -65.89
N LEU A 231 -45.61 13.98 -65.17
CA LEU A 231 -46.35 15.17 -65.58
C LEU A 231 -45.65 15.86 -66.75
N LEU A 232 -46.39 16.75 -67.43
CA LEU A 232 -45.83 17.60 -68.48
C LEU A 232 -44.71 18.48 -67.88
N PRO A 233 -43.65 18.83 -68.65
CA PRO A 233 -42.51 19.60 -68.14
C PRO A 233 -42.86 20.93 -67.45
N SER A 234 -44.00 21.55 -67.81
CA SER A 234 -44.51 22.77 -67.20
C SER A 234 -45.23 22.57 -65.87
N GLN A 235 -45.53 21.32 -65.49
CA GLN A 235 -46.32 20.94 -64.31
C GLN A 235 -45.51 20.08 -63.32
N ILE A 236 -44.22 19.84 -63.59
CA ILE A 236 -43.34 19.12 -62.67
C ILE A 236 -43.01 20.03 -61.49
N ILE A 237 -43.35 19.60 -60.28
CA ILE A 237 -43.05 20.33 -59.05
C ILE A 237 -41.56 20.12 -58.71
N PRO A 238 -40.77 21.18 -58.50
CA PRO A 238 -39.37 21.06 -58.09
C PRO A 238 -39.26 20.49 -56.67
N ARG A 239 -38.11 19.88 -56.34
CA ARG A 239 -37.91 19.26 -55.01
C ARG A 239 -37.97 20.27 -53.86
N GLU A 240 -37.54 21.50 -54.11
CA GLU A 240 -37.55 22.60 -53.14
C GLU A 240 -38.98 22.94 -52.66
N GLU A 241 -39.98 22.85 -53.55
CA GLU A 241 -41.39 23.06 -53.18
C GLU A 241 -42.03 21.84 -52.47
N LEU A 242 -41.38 20.68 -52.50
CA LEU A 242 -41.81 19.48 -51.79
C LEU A 242 -41.27 19.42 -50.35
N GLU A 243 -40.32 20.28 -50.00
CA GLU A 243 -39.82 20.41 -48.65
C GLU A 243 -40.83 21.18 -47.77
N PRO A 244 -41.01 20.77 -46.51
CA PRO A 244 -41.84 21.53 -45.58
C PRO A 244 -41.22 22.92 -45.35
N ASP A 245 -42.05 23.93 -45.12
CA ASP A 245 -41.61 25.29 -44.78
C ASP A 245 -40.55 25.26 -43.67
N ASP A 246 -39.45 26.00 -43.86
CA ASP A 246 -38.33 26.13 -42.94
C ASP A 246 -38.78 26.40 -41.50
N ARG A 247 -39.86 27.17 -41.30
CA ARG A 247 -40.41 27.46 -39.95
C ARG A 247 -40.88 26.20 -39.25
N VAL A 248 -41.50 25.28 -39.98
CA VAL A 248 -42.00 24.02 -39.45
C VAL A 248 -40.83 23.07 -39.17
N ALA A 249 -39.82 23.04 -40.05
CA ALA A 249 -38.61 22.25 -39.84
C ALA A 249 -37.87 22.70 -38.57
N GLN A 250 -37.63 24.01 -38.41
CA GLN A 250 -36.99 24.57 -37.23
C GLN A 250 -37.76 24.27 -35.94
N TYR A 251 -39.09 24.36 -35.97
CA TYR A 251 -39.93 24.03 -34.81
C TYR A 251 -39.81 22.54 -34.42
N VAL A 252 -39.79 21.63 -35.40
CA VAL A 252 -39.60 20.20 -35.14
C VAL A 252 -38.20 19.91 -34.60
N ASP A 253 -37.17 20.58 -35.12
CA ASP A 253 -35.80 20.45 -34.65
C ASP A 253 -35.63 20.96 -33.21
N GLN A 254 -36.30 22.06 -32.85
CA GLN A 254 -36.33 22.56 -31.48
C GLN A 254 -36.96 21.54 -30.52
N ILE A 255 -38.15 21.01 -30.86
CA ILE A 255 -38.79 19.96 -30.04
C ILE A 255 -37.88 18.72 -29.91
N PHE A 256 -37.18 18.36 -30.98
CA PHE A 256 -36.26 17.24 -30.94
C PHE A 256 -35.05 17.54 -30.02
N ALA A 257 -34.47 18.73 -30.12
CA ALA A 257 -33.39 19.17 -29.26
C ALA A 257 -33.80 19.18 -27.78
N ASP A 258 -34.99 19.70 -27.45
CA ASP A 258 -35.53 19.72 -26.09
C ASP A 258 -35.68 18.30 -25.52
N LYS A 259 -36.22 17.37 -26.32
CA LYS A 259 -36.36 15.96 -25.92
C LYS A 259 -35.00 15.29 -25.69
N VAL A 260 -34.03 15.54 -26.57
CA VAL A 260 -32.66 15.04 -26.42
C VAL A 260 -32.01 15.61 -25.16
N GLU A 261 -32.24 16.90 -24.87
CA GLU A 261 -31.71 17.54 -23.69
C GLU A 261 -32.28 16.94 -22.40
N ILE A 262 -33.60 16.69 -22.35
CA ILE A 262 -34.24 16.01 -21.21
C ILE A 262 -33.60 14.64 -20.98
N VAL A 263 -33.37 13.86 -22.04
CA VAL A 263 -32.71 12.54 -21.92
C VAL A 263 -31.27 12.70 -21.42
N ARG A 264 -30.52 13.68 -21.92
CA ARG A 264 -29.16 13.97 -21.45
C ARG A 264 -29.15 14.35 -19.97
N ARG A 265 -30.09 15.16 -19.50
CA ARG A 265 -30.20 15.52 -18.07
C ARG A 265 -30.50 14.29 -17.21
N LYS A 266 -31.42 13.42 -17.64
CA LYS A 266 -31.73 12.17 -16.93
C LYS A 266 -30.52 11.23 -16.83
N LEU A 267 -29.74 11.11 -17.90
CA LEU A 267 -28.56 10.23 -17.95
C LEU A 267 -27.27 10.91 -17.46
N ALA A 268 -27.31 12.18 -17.07
CA ALA A 268 -26.09 12.94 -16.74
C ALA A 268 -25.34 12.31 -15.57
N PHE A 269 -26.08 11.92 -14.52
CA PHE A 269 -25.51 11.29 -13.33
C PHE A 269 -24.84 9.96 -13.66
N ASP A 270 -25.51 9.07 -14.38
CA ASP A 270 -24.96 7.74 -14.73
C ASP A 270 -23.70 7.88 -15.58
N VAL A 271 -23.71 8.80 -16.55
CA VAL A 271 -22.54 9.08 -17.38
C VAL A 271 -21.38 9.61 -16.54
N GLU A 272 -21.60 10.54 -15.61
CA GLU A 272 -20.56 11.03 -14.71
C GLU A 272 -20.05 9.95 -13.75
N LYS A 273 -20.96 9.16 -13.17
CA LYS A 273 -20.63 8.02 -12.31
C LYS A 273 -19.73 7.03 -13.05
N SER A 274 -20.11 6.60 -14.26
CA SER A 274 -19.31 5.69 -15.08
C SER A 274 -17.96 6.31 -15.46
N LYS A 275 -17.91 7.60 -15.82
CA LYS A 275 -16.65 8.30 -16.09
C LYS A 275 -15.72 8.27 -14.89
N ILE A 276 -16.22 8.63 -13.70
CA ILE A 276 -15.43 8.63 -12.46
C ILE A 276 -14.95 7.23 -12.12
N GLN A 277 -15.81 6.20 -12.26
CA GLN A 277 -15.42 4.81 -12.02
C GLN A 277 -14.27 4.39 -12.94
N VAL A 278 -14.37 4.68 -14.24
CA VAL A 278 -13.29 4.39 -15.20
C VAL A 278 -12.02 5.13 -14.82
N THR A 279 -12.10 6.42 -14.47
CA THR A 279 -10.94 7.20 -14.02
C THR A 279 -10.30 6.63 -12.75
N LYS A 280 -11.11 6.20 -11.77
CA LYS A 280 -10.60 5.55 -10.54
C LYS A 280 -9.89 4.24 -10.84
N LEU A 281 -10.48 3.39 -11.69
CA LEU A 281 -9.88 2.13 -12.11
C LEU A 281 -8.57 2.36 -12.87
N GLN A 282 -8.56 3.30 -13.80
CA GLN A 282 -7.34 3.70 -14.51
C GLN A 282 -6.28 4.21 -13.53
N ASN A 283 -6.64 5.08 -12.59
CA ASN A 283 -5.71 5.62 -11.60
C ASN A 283 -5.15 4.57 -10.64
N TYR A 284 -5.90 3.52 -10.35
CA TYR A 284 -5.44 2.44 -9.48
C TYR A 284 -4.57 1.41 -10.23
N PHE A 285 -5.00 1.00 -11.43
CA PHE A 285 -4.37 -0.10 -12.16
C PHE A 285 -3.35 0.36 -13.19
N THR A 286 -3.65 1.38 -13.98
CA THR A 286 -2.93 1.73 -15.21
C THR A 286 -2.01 2.94 -15.03
N SER A 287 -2.54 4.06 -14.52
CA SER A 287 -1.81 5.32 -14.35
C SER A 287 -0.47 5.20 -13.62
N PRO A 288 -0.33 4.40 -12.53
CA PRO A 288 0.92 4.28 -11.81
C PRO A 288 1.91 3.31 -12.47
N CYS A 289 1.53 2.56 -13.50
CA CYS A 289 2.42 1.64 -14.21
C CYS A 289 3.19 2.37 -15.32
N ASP A 290 4.50 2.17 -15.39
CA ASP A 290 5.31 2.72 -16.48
C ASP A 290 5.04 1.98 -17.80
N ARG A 291 4.93 0.64 -17.72
CA ARG A 291 4.64 -0.23 -18.87
C ARG A 291 3.58 -1.26 -18.52
N HIS A 292 2.80 -1.66 -19.51
CA HIS A 292 1.87 -2.77 -19.39
C HIS A 292 2.62 -4.09 -19.33
N THR A 293 2.11 -5.03 -18.52
CA THR A 293 2.70 -6.36 -18.42
C THR A 293 2.40 -7.16 -19.69
N VAL A 294 3.45 -7.58 -20.38
CA VAL A 294 3.36 -8.48 -21.54
C VAL A 294 3.78 -9.88 -21.08
N LEU A 295 2.95 -10.86 -21.38
CA LEU A 295 3.21 -12.28 -21.18
C LEU A 295 3.46 -12.91 -22.56
N VAL A 296 4.66 -13.44 -22.76
CA VAL A 296 5.05 -14.14 -23.99
C VAL A 296 5.18 -15.62 -23.69
N HIS A 297 4.48 -16.45 -24.44
CA HIS A 297 4.58 -17.91 -24.34
C HIS A 297 5.50 -18.45 -25.44
N GLY A 298 6.28 -19.48 -25.11
CA GLY A 298 7.08 -20.20 -26.09
C GLY A 298 6.19 -21.00 -27.04
N ILE A 299 6.38 -20.84 -28.36
CA ILE A 299 5.60 -21.56 -29.38
C ILE A 299 5.80 -23.08 -29.28
N ASN A 300 7.02 -23.52 -29.02
CA ASN A 300 7.36 -24.95 -28.94
C ASN A 300 7.32 -25.51 -27.51
N ASN A 301 7.18 -24.65 -26.49
CA ASN A 301 7.15 -25.05 -25.09
C ASN A 301 6.14 -24.16 -24.34
N PRO A 302 4.87 -24.56 -24.24
CA PRO A 302 3.81 -23.75 -23.64
C PRO A 302 4.04 -23.51 -22.14
N ASP A 303 4.79 -24.39 -21.47
CA ASP A 303 5.16 -24.27 -20.05
C ASP A 303 6.22 -23.18 -19.79
N CYS A 304 6.88 -22.69 -20.85
CA CYS A 304 7.86 -21.62 -20.74
C CYS A 304 7.20 -20.29 -21.13
N ALA A 305 6.91 -19.47 -20.11
CA ALA A 305 6.39 -18.12 -20.30
C ALA A 305 7.35 -17.09 -19.71
N ILE A 306 7.57 -16.00 -20.45
CA ILE A 306 8.34 -14.84 -20.00
C ILE A 306 7.35 -13.71 -19.75
N ILE A 307 7.37 -13.16 -18.54
CA ILE A 307 6.53 -12.03 -18.15
C ILE A 307 7.38 -10.81 -17.84
N THR A 308 6.99 -9.65 -18.37
CA THR A 308 7.59 -8.38 -17.96
C THR A 308 7.11 -8.02 -16.55
N VAL A 309 8.04 -7.60 -15.68
CA VAL A 309 7.72 -7.21 -14.30
C VAL A 309 7.00 -5.85 -14.28
N ARG A 310 5.96 -5.73 -13.46
CA ARG A 310 5.24 -4.47 -13.26
C ARG A 310 6.15 -3.45 -12.57
N GLN A 311 6.49 -2.37 -13.29
CA GLN A 311 7.24 -1.25 -12.75
C GLN A 311 6.35 -0.03 -12.58
N ARG A 312 6.47 0.65 -11.44
CA ARG A 312 5.77 1.91 -11.19
C ARG A 312 6.49 3.06 -11.90
N LYS A 313 5.73 4.06 -12.35
CA LYS A 313 6.31 5.31 -12.88
C LYS A 313 7.19 5.95 -11.82
N MET A 314 8.41 6.29 -12.21
CA MET A 314 9.33 7.00 -11.34
C MET A 314 8.91 8.48 -11.23
N PRO A 315 9.21 9.16 -10.12
CA PRO A 315 8.93 10.59 -9.99
C PRO A 315 9.64 11.42 -11.07
N PRO A 316 9.12 12.60 -11.46
CA PRO A 316 9.75 13.47 -12.46
C PRO A 316 11.23 13.78 -12.17
N ILE A 317 11.57 13.96 -10.88
CA ILE A 317 12.92 14.22 -10.38
C ILE A 317 13.91 13.13 -10.81
N PHE A 318 13.47 11.87 -10.94
CA PHE A 318 14.34 10.78 -11.39
C PHE A 318 14.78 11.00 -12.84
N TYR A 319 13.87 11.40 -13.73
CA TYR A 319 14.18 11.65 -15.14
C TYR A 319 15.08 12.88 -15.30
N GLU A 320 14.83 13.95 -14.53
CA GLU A 320 15.72 15.14 -14.51
C GLU A 320 17.14 14.77 -14.07
N MET A 321 17.28 13.97 -13.01
CA MET A 321 18.59 13.50 -12.54
C MET A 321 19.25 12.54 -13.53
N PHE A 322 18.46 11.67 -14.16
CA PHE A 322 18.94 10.74 -15.18
C PHE A 322 19.53 11.50 -16.38
N ASP A 323 18.85 12.54 -16.85
CA ASP A 323 19.34 13.40 -17.94
C ASP A 323 20.66 14.10 -17.56
N ILE A 324 20.77 14.60 -16.33
CA ILE A 324 22.01 15.22 -15.82
C ILE A 324 23.16 14.20 -15.79
N ILE A 325 22.90 12.97 -15.32
CA ILE A 325 23.90 11.89 -15.28
C ILE A 325 24.31 11.50 -16.69
N GLU A 326 23.36 11.36 -17.62
CA GLU A 326 23.64 11.01 -19.02
C GLU A 326 24.49 12.09 -19.71
N GLN A 327 24.21 13.37 -19.46
CA GLN A 327 25.03 14.47 -19.95
C GLN A 327 26.46 14.40 -19.40
N LYS A 328 26.62 14.16 -18.09
CA LYS A 328 27.95 14.02 -17.47
C LYS A 328 28.71 12.81 -17.99
N LEU A 329 28.02 11.71 -18.28
CA LEU A 329 28.64 10.51 -18.86
C LEU A 329 29.17 10.79 -20.27
N LYS A 330 28.38 11.49 -21.11
CA LYS A 330 28.81 11.92 -22.45
C LYS A 330 30.00 12.89 -22.40
N GLU A 331 30.03 13.80 -21.41
CA GLU A 331 31.18 14.69 -21.19
C GLU A 331 32.44 13.93 -20.78
N GLU A 332 32.33 12.91 -19.92
CA GLU A 332 33.45 12.05 -19.51
C GLU A 332 33.98 11.21 -20.68
N GLU A 333 33.10 10.62 -21.49
CA GLU A 333 33.48 9.89 -22.71
C GLU A 333 34.18 10.80 -23.73
N GLY A 334 33.78 12.08 -23.79
CA GLY A 334 34.43 13.11 -24.62
C GLY A 334 35.83 13.52 -24.13
N LYS A 335 36.08 13.48 -22.81
CA LYS A 335 37.38 13.83 -22.21
C LYS A 335 38.48 12.77 -22.48
N GLY A 336 38.10 11.56 -22.89
CA GLY A 336 39.02 10.49 -23.26
C GLY A 336 39.45 10.45 -24.74
N ARG A 337 38.86 11.28 -25.61
CA ARG A 337 39.27 11.38 -27.02
C ARG A 337 40.31 12.49 -27.19
N PRO A 338 41.48 12.23 -27.80
CA PRO A 338 42.40 13.31 -28.16
C PRO A 338 41.65 14.29 -29.08
N PRO A 339 41.75 15.61 -28.85
CA PRO A 339 41.02 16.57 -29.66
C PRO A 339 41.47 16.43 -31.11
N GLU A 340 40.53 16.08 -31.99
CA GLU A 340 40.70 16.26 -33.42
C GLU A 340 41.03 17.74 -33.64
N ARG A 341 42.10 17.98 -34.40
CA ARG A 341 42.82 19.24 -34.48
C ARG A 341 41.91 20.33 -35.07
N ALA A 342 41.14 21.00 -34.22
CA ALA A 342 40.37 22.17 -34.61
C ALA A 342 41.34 23.29 -35.04
N LEU A 343 41.08 23.86 -36.22
CA LEU A 343 41.81 25.01 -36.77
C LEU A 343 41.70 26.21 -35.80
N PRO A 344 42.75 27.06 -35.72
CA PRO A 344 42.89 28.01 -34.64
C PRO A 344 41.84 29.14 -34.72
N ALA A 345 40.87 29.10 -33.80
CA ALA A 345 40.04 30.26 -33.49
C ALA A 345 40.89 31.33 -32.77
N GLN A 346 40.70 32.57 -33.20
CA GLN A 346 41.46 33.73 -32.76
C GLN A 346 41.34 33.97 -31.25
N LYS A 347 42.48 34.28 -30.63
CA LYS A 347 42.62 34.56 -29.19
C LYS A 347 41.72 35.74 -28.77
N ALA A 348 40.62 35.45 -28.08
CA ALA A 348 39.97 36.41 -27.20
C ALA A 348 40.60 36.29 -25.81
N ILE A 349 41.01 37.43 -25.27
CA ILE A 349 41.70 37.60 -23.99
C ILE A 349 40.74 37.20 -22.86
N THR A 350 40.97 36.07 -22.21
CA THR A 350 40.36 35.76 -20.92
C THR A 350 41.26 36.25 -19.80
N ALA A 351 40.71 37.14 -18.97
CA ALA A 351 41.34 37.61 -17.76
C ALA A 351 41.68 36.44 -16.83
N LYS A 352 42.87 36.49 -16.23
CA LYS A 352 43.27 35.57 -15.15
C LYS A 352 42.28 35.77 -14.00
N ILE A 353 41.46 34.76 -13.73
CA ILE A 353 40.73 34.65 -12.47
C ILE A 353 41.71 34.02 -11.48
N ASP A 354 42.09 34.80 -10.47
CA ASP A 354 42.90 34.33 -9.36
C ASP A 354 42.18 33.16 -8.66
N LYS A 355 42.82 31.99 -8.65
CA LYS A 355 42.37 30.83 -7.88
C LYS A 355 42.65 31.07 -6.41
N THR A 356 41.77 31.78 -5.73
CA THR A 356 41.80 31.94 -4.26
C THR A 356 40.48 31.60 -3.60
N GLU A 357 39.78 30.56 -4.07
CA GLU A 357 38.64 30.02 -3.35
C GLU A 357 38.80 28.50 -3.21
N SER A 358 39.06 28.07 -1.98
CA SER A 358 39.00 26.65 -1.61
C SER A 358 37.60 26.10 -1.93
N PRO A 359 37.46 24.88 -2.47
CA PRO A 359 36.15 24.30 -2.75
C PRO A 359 35.30 24.28 -1.48
N LEU A 360 34.04 24.68 -1.61
CA LEU A 360 33.05 24.64 -0.53
C LEU A 360 32.90 23.20 -0.02
N GLU A 361 32.84 23.03 1.30
CA GLU A 361 32.64 21.71 1.93
C GLU A 361 31.24 21.18 1.58
N PHE A 362 31.09 19.85 1.44
CA PHE A 362 29.92 19.18 0.88
C PHE A 362 28.57 19.59 1.49
N PHE A 363 28.55 19.94 2.79
CA PHE A 363 27.33 20.35 3.51
C PHE A 363 26.93 21.82 3.29
N LEU A 364 27.72 22.60 2.53
CA LEU A 364 27.44 24.00 2.18
C LEU A 364 27.05 24.18 0.71
N LEU A 365 26.97 23.10 -0.08
CA LEU A 365 26.66 23.17 -1.52
C LEU A 365 25.26 23.76 -1.83
N SER A 366 24.34 23.76 -0.88
CA SER A 366 22.97 24.27 -1.03
C SER A 366 22.80 25.75 -0.66
N LEU A 367 23.85 26.42 -0.18
CA LEU A 367 23.82 27.81 0.26
C LEU A 367 24.64 28.69 -0.68
N THR A 368 24.10 29.85 -1.06
CA THR A 368 24.84 30.80 -1.89
C THR A 368 25.95 31.49 -1.08
N PRO A 369 27.06 31.92 -1.71
CA PRO A 369 28.14 32.63 -1.03
C PRO A 369 27.67 33.90 -0.28
N GLU A 370 26.62 34.56 -0.80
CA GLU A 370 26.01 35.73 -0.19
C GLU A 370 25.22 35.37 1.10
N ASP A 371 24.49 34.26 1.12
CA ASP A 371 23.78 33.77 2.31
C ASP A 371 24.73 33.40 3.46
N ILE A 372 25.89 32.84 3.12
CA ILE A 372 26.94 32.45 4.07
C ILE A 372 27.56 33.70 4.72
N ALA A 373 27.81 34.75 3.93
CA ALA A 373 28.42 35.99 4.42
C ALA A 373 27.44 36.85 5.24
N TYR A 374 26.16 36.93 4.84
CA TYR A 374 25.20 37.87 5.44
C TYR A 374 24.49 37.32 6.69
N ARG A 375 24.25 36.00 6.79
CA ARG A 375 23.46 35.41 7.90
C ARG A 375 24.26 34.56 8.88
N LEU A 376 25.36 33.95 8.45
CA LEU A 376 26.12 32.97 9.22
C LEU A 376 27.52 33.52 9.57
N GLY A 377 27.55 34.57 10.39
CA GLY A 377 28.79 35.28 10.76
C GLY A 377 29.81 34.47 11.61
N PRO A 378 30.51 35.08 12.58
CA PRO A 378 31.71 34.53 13.24
C PRO A 378 31.53 33.21 14.02
N LYS A 379 30.29 32.71 14.17
CA LYS A 379 30.00 31.40 14.74
C LYS A 379 30.23 30.26 13.74
N LEU A 380 29.90 30.46 12.46
CA LEU A 380 30.10 29.45 11.42
C LEU A 380 31.59 29.26 11.13
N THR A 381 32.36 30.35 11.09
CA THR A 381 33.82 30.30 10.90
C THR A 381 34.51 29.51 12.01
N ARG A 382 34.15 29.73 13.28
CA ARG A 382 34.65 28.91 14.41
C ARG A 382 34.27 27.44 14.31
N LEU A 383 33.08 27.13 13.78
CA LEU A 383 32.63 25.75 13.60
C LEU A 383 33.39 25.06 12.47
N LEU A 384 33.63 25.77 11.36
CA LEU A 384 34.44 25.31 10.24
C LEU A 384 35.90 25.05 10.63
N ASP A 385 36.50 25.94 11.43
CA ASP A 385 37.87 25.74 11.94
C ASP A 385 37.97 24.52 12.86
N LYS A 386 36.97 24.31 13.74
CA LYS A 386 36.89 23.09 14.56
C LYS A 386 36.72 21.84 13.71
N TYR A 387 35.88 21.89 12.67
CA TYR A 387 35.64 20.78 11.76
C TYR A 387 36.91 20.41 10.97
N ARG A 388 37.56 21.40 10.33
CA ARG A 388 38.83 21.23 9.60
C ARG A 388 39.93 20.68 10.51
N GLY A 389 40.05 21.20 11.73
CA GLY A 389 41.01 20.69 12.72
C GLY A 389 40.73 19.25 13.16
N ARG A 390 39.46 18.85 13.27
CA ARG A 390 39.08 17.47 13.62
C ARG A 390 39.34 16.51 12.45
N ARG A 391 39.08 16.94 11.21
CA ARG A 391 39.38 16.18 9.99
C ARG A 391 40.88 15.95 9.81
N LEU A 392 41.72 16.97 9.99
CA LEU A 392 43.18 16.85 9.97
C LEU A 392 43.71 15.85 11.02
N LYS A 393 43.13 15.85 12.24
CA LYS A 393 43.50 14.86 13.27
C LYS A 393 43.07 13.44 12.92
N TRP A 394 41.96 13.28 12.21
CA TRP A 394 41.52 11.98 11.70
C TRP A 394 42.40 11.48 10.57
N GLU A 395 42.73 12.33 9.60
CA GLU A 395 43.65 12.00 8.51
C GLU A 395 45.04 11.65 9.06
N LYS A 396 45.55 12.40 10.06
CA LYS A 396 46.81 12.09 10.73
C LYS A 396 46.77 10.73 11.45
N ARG A 397 45.71 10.44 12.21
CA ARG A 397 45.54 9.12 12.86
C ARG A 397 45.39 7.98 11.84
N SER A 398 44.67 8.20 10.74
CA SER A 398 44.54 7.22 9.67
C SER A 398 45.89 6.96 8.98
N TRP A 399 46.70 8.01 8.81
CA TRP A 399 48.05 7.90 8.26
C TRP A 399 49.01 7.19 9.21
N GLU A 400 48.97 7.52 10.51
CA GLU A 400 49.74 6.84 11.57
C GLU A 400 49.36 5.34 11.66
N ALA A 401 48.07 5.01 11.66
CA ALA A 401 47.60 3.61 11.64
C ALA A 401 48.05 2.85 10.38
N LYS A 402 48.11 3.52 9.22
CA LYS A 402 48.65 2.94 7.97
C LYS A 402 50.17 2.74 8.03
N LEU A 403 50.89 3.55 8.79
CA LEU A 403 52.33 3.41 9.02
C LEU A 403 52.64 2.26 9.98
N GLU A 404 51.87 2.11 11.07
CA GLU A 404 51.98 1.00 12.03
C GLU A 404 51.70 -0.36 11.37
N HIS A 405 50.66 -0.45 10.54
CA HIS A 405 50.40 -1.66 9.76
C HIS A 405 51.50 -2.00 8.74
N LYS A 406 52.33 -1.03 8.34
CA LYS A 406 53.45 -1.23 7.39
C LYS A 406 54.76 -1.61 8.09
N SER A 407 54.92 -1.32 9.38
CA SER A 407 56.05 -1.78 10.19
C SER A 407 55.90 -3.24 10.62
N ASP A 408 54.68 -3.71 10.87
CA ASP A 408 54.43 -5.10 11.28
C ASP A 408 54.61 -6.12 10.15
N SER A 409 54.59 -5.69 8.89
CA SER A 409 54.80 -6.56 7.72
C SER A 409 56.29 -6.79 7.37
N LYS A 410 57.25 -6.36 8.21
CA LYS A 410 58.70 -6.47 7.96
C LYS A 410 59.45 -7.40 8.93
N ASN A 411 58.77 -8.31 9.62
CA ASN A 411 59.44 -9.40 10.34
C ASN A 411 59.41 -10.68 9.49
N PRO A 412 60.55 -11.20 9.00
CA PRO A 412 60.58 -12.46 8.27
C PRO A 412 60.38 -13.64 9.23
N ILE A 413 59.52 -14.57 8.82
CA ILE A 413 59.19 -15.83 9.50
C ILE A 413 60.47 -16.70 9.57
N PRO A 414 60.86 -17.26 10.73
CA PRO A 414 61.96 -18.22 10.78
C PRO A 414 61.52 -19.56 10.23
N LEU A 415 62.28 -20.08 9.26
CA LEU A 415 62.25 -21.48 8.81
C LEU A 415 62.69 -22.37 9.98
N ILE A 416 61.82 -23.28 10.42
CA ILE A 416 62.19 -24.38 11.32
C ILE A 416 62.14 -25.67 10.50
N GLY A 417 63.28 -26.32 10.36
CA GLY A 417 63.45 -27.68 9.90
C GLY A 417 64.41 -28.43 10.83
N ALA A 418 64.19 -29.74 10.93
CA ALA A 418 64.80 -30.78 11.78
C ALA A 418 64.18 -30.93 13.17
#